data_AF-X1GYU1-F1
#
_entry.id   AF-X1GYU1-F1
#
_cell.length_a   1.000
_cell.length_b   1.000
_cell.length_c   1.000
_cell.angle_alpha   90.00
_cell.angle_beta   90.00
_cell.angle_gamma   90.00
#
_symmetry.space_group_name_H-M   'P 1'
#
loop_
_entity.id
_entity.type
_entity.pdbx_description
1 polymer ?
#
loop_
_entity_poly.entity_id
_entity_poly.type
_entity_poly.pdbx_seq_one_letter_code
_entity_poly.pdbx_strand_id
1 'polypeptide(L)'
;MKSPITKLAAAAVLIVAVIIGAHQLTPSTATNEKTGSPDPIGTPDDKPAPNMAPVDIKLPMPVQVGTLEDHRVPNLEKKSDKPRPPFLAPVGTKNVALGKPVSSSDEEPIIGELEMITDSDKETADGSYVELGPFAQHVMIDLEALHNIYAVVVWHYHKQPRAYFDVVVQVADDPDFITNVRTIFNNDIDNSAGLGVGKDKHYGETYEGKL
;
A
#
# COMPACT_ATOMS: atom_id res chain seq x y z
N MET A 1 15.20 -4.12 -19.22
CA MET A 1 14.80 -5.46 -18.77
C MET A 1 13.43 -5.35 -18.13
N LYS A 2 12.40 -5.97 -18.70
CA LYS A 2 11.06 -6.01 -18.12
C LYS A 2 11.13 -6.95 -16.91
N SER A 3 10.92 -6.41 -15.71
CA SER A 3 10.70 -7.25 -14.53
C SER A 3 9.48 -8.14 -14.80
N PRO A 4 9.52 -9.46 -14.56
CA PRO A 4 8.32 -10.27 -14.63
C PRO A 4 7.35 -9.76 -13.57
N ILE A 5 6.18 -9.29 -13.99
CA ILE A 5 5.12 -8.93 -13.04
C ILE A 5 4.70 -10.23 -12.38
N THR A 6 5.08 -10.40 -11.12
CA THR A 6 4.68 -11.52 -10.27
C THR A 6 3.16 -11.55 -10.25
N LYS A 7 2.57 -12.62 -10.78
CA LYS A 7 1.12 -12.84 -10.71
C LYS A 7 0.80 -13.32 -9.29
N LEU A 8 -0.03 -12.59 -8.56
CA LEU A 8 -0.60 -13.06 -7.30
C LEU A 8 -2.11 -13.21 -7.49
N ALA A 9 -2.62 -14.44 -7.35
CA ALA A 9 -4.04 -14.64 -7.09
C ALA A 9 -4.31 -14.28 -5.63
N ALA A 10 -5.31 -13.45 -5.32
CA ALA A 10 -5.71 -13.12 -3.95
C ALA A 10 -7.22 -12.83 -3.89
N ALA A 11 -7.87 -13.18 -2.79
CA ALA A 11 -9.27 -12.88 -2.49
C ALA A 11 -9.42 -11.73 -1.49
N ALA A 12 -8.38 -11.39 -0.75
CA ALA A 12 -8.40 -10.29 0.21
C ALA A 12 -7.10 -9.47 0.16
N VAL A 13 -7.23 -8.17 0.46
CA VAL A 13 -6.10 -7.24 0.66
C VAL A 13 -6.21 -6.67 2.06
N LEU A 14 -5.18 -6.86 2.87
CA LEU A 14 -5.03 -6.26 4.20
C LEU A 14 -4.00 -5.14 4.09
N ILE A 15 -4.41 -3.94 4.46
CA ILE A 15 -3.53 -2.79 4.58
C ILE A 15 -3.44 -2.49 6.07
N VAL A 16 -2.28 -2.75 6.66
CA VAL A 16 -1.95 -2.32 8.02
C VAL A 16 -1.20 -1.00 7.90
N ALA A 17 -1.74 0.04 8.50
CA ALA A 17 -1.10 1.34 8.64
C ALA A 17 -0.92 1.60 10.13
N VAL A 18 0.32 1.56 10.59
CA VAL A 18 0.63 2.00 11.95
C VAL A 18 0.72 3.51 11.95
N ILE A 19 -0.41 4.17 12.21
CA ILE A 19 -0.43 5.61 12.50
C ILE A 19 -0.09 5.77 13.99
N ILE A 20 1.18 5.55 14.33
CA ILE A 20 1.69 6.10 15.59
C ILE A 20 1.75 7.61 15.38
N GLY A 21 0.89 8.31 16.12
CA GLY A 21 0.81 9.77 16.14
C GLY A 21 2.20 10.41 16.21
N ALA A 22 2.32 11.59 15.61
CA ALA A 22 3.54 12.38 15.57
C ALA A 22 4.18 12.51 16.96
N HIS A 23 5.21 11.71 17.28
CA HIS A 23 6.03 11.93 18.47
C HIS A 23 7.48 11.45 18.34
N GLN A 24 8.34 12.27 18.93
CA GLN A 24 9.80 12.27 18.90
C GLN A 24 10.38 10.99 19.51
N LEU A 25 11.36 10.37 18.82
CA LEU A 25 12.06 9.20 19.34
C LEU A 25 13.57 9.41 19.43
N THR A 26 14.11 9.08 20.60
CA THR A 26 15.53 9.00 20.95
C THR A 26 16.13 7.64 20.56
N PRO A 27 17.46 7.55 20.35
CA PRO A 27 18.08 6.42 19.66
C PRO A 27 18.47 5.26 20.60
N SER A 28 18.30 4.01 20.14
CA SER A 28 19.25 2.95 20.50
C SER A 28 19.36 1.85 19.44
N THR A 29 20.61 1.47 19.25
CA THR A 29 21.29 0.62 18.27
C THR A 29 20.85 -0.84 18.25
N ALA A 30 20.70 -1.42 17.05
CA ALA A 30 20.59 -2.86 16.83
C ALA A 30 21.90 -3.44 16.25
N THR A 31 22.13 -4.74 16.49
CA THR A 31 23.19 -5.53 15.82
C THR A 31 22.56 -6.74 15.12
N ASN A 32 23.00 -6.94 13.87
CA ASN A 32 22.64 -7.93 12.85
C ASN A 32 22.78 -9.40 13.24
N GLU A 33 22.03 -10.27 12.54
CA GLU A 33 22.59 -11.50 11.94
C GLU A 33 21.78 -12.02 10.72
N LYS A 34 22.49 -12.59 9.74
CA LYS A 34 22.04 -13.12 8.43
C LYS A 34 22.01 -14.65 8.44
N THR A 35 21.19 -15.26 7.59
CA THR A 35 21.41 -16.48 6.75
C THR A 35 20.05 -16.83 6.10
N GLY A 36 19.86 -17.46 4.94
CA GLY A 36 20.66 -18.05 3.87
C GLY A 36 19.66 -18.64 2.83
N SER A 37 20.00 -18.62 1.54
CA SER A 37 19.14 -19.10 0.42
C SER A 37 19.26 -20.62 0.18
N PRO A 38 18.29 -21.20 -0.57
CA PRO A 38 18.68 -21.93 -1.78
C PRO A 38 17.78 -21.67 -3.02
N ASP A 39 18.39 -21.79 -4.21
CA ASP A 39 17.80 -21.79 -5.57
C ASP A 39 17.38 -23.23 -6.02
N PRO A 40 17.02 -23.48 -7.30
CA PRO A 40 15.79 -23.09 -8.02
C PRO A 40 15.11 -24.34 -8.68
N ILE A 41 13.86 -24.28 -9.15
CA ILE A 41 13.34 -25.16 -10.25
C ILE A 41 12.05 -24.57 -10.84
N GLY A 42 11.94 -24.60 -12.17
CA GLY A 42 10.67 -24.70 -12.89
C GLY A 42 10.43 -23.65 -13.98
N THR A 43 10.71 -23.99 -15.23
CA THR A 43 10.32 -23.25 -16.44
C THR A 43 8.79 -23.23 -16.61
N PRO A 44 8.12 -22.11 -16.93
CA PRO A 44 6.71 -22.12 -17.30
C PRO A 44 6.46 -21.95 -18.81
N ASP A 45 5.68 -22.89 -19.33
CA ASP A 45 4.71 -22.87 -20.43
C ASP A 45 4.61 -21.65 -21.36
N ASP A 46 4.65 -21.96 -22.65
CA ASP A 46 4.50 -21.10 -23.83
C ASP A 46 3.04 -20.64 -24.04
N LYS A 47 2.50 -19.85 -23.10
CA LYS A 47 1.31 -19.03 -23.35
C LYS A 47 1.76 -17.71 -23.99
N PRO A 48 1.16 -17.24 -25.11
CA PRO A 48 1.50 -15.94 -25.67
C PRO A 48 1.37 -14.88 -24.57
N ALA A 49 2.44 -14.09 -24.39
CA ALA A 49 2.48 -13.08 -23.35
C ALA A 49 1.26 -12.16 -23.51
N PRO A 50 0.49 -11.90 -22.43
CA PRO A 50 -0.65 -11.01 -22.52
C PRO A 50 -0.20 -9.64 -23.05
N ASN A 51 -0.97 -9.07 -23.96
CA ASN A 51 -0.74 -7.70 -24.41
C ASN A 51 -0.80 -6.77 -23.19
N MET A 52 0.26 -6.01 -22.97
CA MET A 52 0.39 -5.10 -21.84
C MET A 52 0.06 -3.68 -22.28
N ALA A 53 -0.75 -2.98 -21.49
CA ALA A 53 -1.10 -1.58 -21.70
C ALA A 53 -1.00 -0.79 -20.38
N PRO A 54 -0.79 0.53 -20.44
CA PRO A 54 -0.93 1.39 -19.27
C PRO A 54 -2.30 1.20 -18.62
N VAL A 55 -2.32 1.00 -17.31
CA VAL A 55 -3.55 1.02 -16.52
C VAL A 55 -4.04 2.46 -16.42
N ASP A 56 -5.31 2.67 -16.73
CA ASP A 56 -5.98 3.97 -16.55
C ASP A 56 -6.26 4.22 -15.07
N ILE A 57 -5.33 4.90 -14.40
CA ILE A 57 -5.47 5.33 -13.00
C ILE A 57 -5.94 6.79 -13.02
N LYS A 58 -7.20 7.01 -12.67
CA LYS A 58 -7.76 8.37 -12.53
C LYS A 58 -7.18 9.04 -11.28
N LEU A 59 -6.34 10.04 -11.49
CA LEU A 59 -5.72 10.82 -10.42
C LEU A 59 -6.66 11.96 -9.98
N PRO A 60 -6.72 12.27 -8.67
CA PRO A 60 -7.42 13.44 -8.15
C PRO A 60 -6.72 14.73 -8.56
N MET A 61 -7.37 15.87 -8.31
CA MET A 61 -6.71 17.16 -8.54
C MET A 61 -5.50 17.33 -7.61
N PRO A 62 -4.34 17.81 -8.12
CA PRO A 62 -3.19 18.10 -7.28
C PRO A 62 -3.50 19.29 -6.35
N VAL A 63 -3.82 19.00 -5.09
CA VAL A 63 -4.03 20.01 -4.05
C VAL A 63 -3.08 19.71 -2.91
N GLN A 64 -2.10 20.59 -2.70
CA GLN A 64 -1.21 20.50 -1.55
C GLN A 64 -1.06 21.89 -0.93
N VAL A 65 -1.41 22.01 0.34
CA VAL A 65 -1.34 23.24 1.12
C VAL A 65 -0.26 23.11 2.18
N GLY A 66 0.56 24.16 2.31
CA GLY A 66 1.65 24.22 3.29
C GLY A 66 2.99 23.71 2.74
N THR A 67 4.03 23.89 3.55
CA THR A 67 5.39 23.39 3.30
C THR A 67 5.69 22.26 4.27
N LEU A 68 6.32 21.18 3.81
CA LEU A 68 6.76 20.10 4.68
C LEU A 68 7.70 20.70 5.74
N GLU A 69 7.42 20.45 7.02
CA GLU A 69 8.38 20.76 8.07
C GLU A 69 9.61 19.86 7.90
N ASP A 70 10.82 20.41 8.09
CA ASP A 70 12.09 19.70 7.90
C ASP A 70 12.31 18.69 9.04
N HIS A 71 11.63 17.56 8.95
CA HIS A 71 11.81 16.41 9.83
C HIS A 71 12.51 15.32 9.04
N ARG A 72 13.71 14.96 9.50
CA ARG A 72 14.49 13.86 8.92
C ARG A 72 13.85 12.52 9.30
N VAL A 73 12.96 12.05 8.44
CA VAL A 73 12.41 10.69 8.51
C VAL A 73 13.44 9.70 7.95
N PRO A 74 13.82 8.64 8.70
CA PRO A 74 14.78 7.64 8.21
C PRO A 74 14.22 6.92 6.98
N ASN A 75 15.08 6.37 6.11
CA ASN A 75 14.66 5.55 4.97
C ASN A 75 13.57 6.18 4.05
N LEU A 76 13.45 7.52 4.01
CA LEU A 76 12.46 8.23 3.20
C LEU A 76 12.84 8.23 1.71
N GLU A 77 11.86 7.99 0.84
CA GLU A 77 11.99 8.15 -0.61
C GLU A 77 12.42 9.57 -0.97
N LYS A 78 13.30 9.69 -1.97
CA LYS A 78 13.63 11.00 -2.53
C LYS A 78 12.43 11.49 -3.31
N LYS A 79 11.99 12.72 -3.02
CA LYS A 79 10.93 13.37 -3.80
C LYS A 79 11.34 13.44 -5.27
N SER A 80 10.42 13.02 -6.15
CA SER A 80 10.56 13.14 -7.60
C SER A 80 9.86 14.40 -8.07
N ASP A 81 10.50 15.15 -8.97
CA ASP A 81 9.86 16.27 -9.68
C ASP A 81 9.15 15.82 -10.97
N LYS A 82 9.24 14.52 -11.29
CA LYS A 82 8.63 13.92 -12.47
C LYS A 82 7.39 13.10 -12.07
N PRO A 83 6.33 13.13 -12.89
CA PRO A 83 5.19 12.23 -12.71
C PRO A 83 5.62 10.77 -12.65
N ARG A 84 4.91 9.98 -11.86
CA ARG A 84 5.11 8.54 -11.77
C ARG A 84 4.95 7.90 -13.16
N PRO A 85 5.88 7.02 -13.59
CA PRO A 85 5.72 6.29 -14.84
C PRO A 85 4.39 5.50 -14.88
N PRO A 86 3.76 5.36 -16.06
CA PRO A 86 2.57 4.53 -16.18
C PRO A 86 2.84 3.08 -15.77
N PHE A 87 1.89 2.48 -15.06
CA PHE A 87 1.95 1.07 -14.71
C PHE A 87 1.41 0.22 -15.85
N LEU A 88 2.20 -0.73 -16.35
CA LEU A 88 1.78 -1.62 -17.43
C LEU A 88 1.18 -2.91 -16.86
N ALA A 89 -0.06 -3.22 -17.21
CA ALA A 89 -0.73 -4.47 -16.87
C ALA A 89 -1.40 -5.08 -18.11
N PRO A 90 -1.87 -6.35 -18.05
CA PRO A 90 -2.63 -6.93 -19.14
C PRO A 90 -3.82 -6.06 -19.57
N VAL A 91 -4.08 -5.99 -20.87
CA VAL A 91 -5.26 -5.31 -21.40
C VAL A 91 -6.51 -5.86 -20.72
N GLY A 92 -7.36 -4.96 -20.21
CA GLY A 92 -8.58 -5.32 -19.48
C GLY A 92 -8.42 -5.40 -17.96
N THR A 93 -7.25 -5.10 -17.39
CA THR A 93 -7.11 -4.87 -15.94
C THR A 93 -8.08 -3.79 -15.47
N LYS A 94 -8.78 -4.05 -14.36
CA LYS A 94 -9.77 -3.17 -13.72
C LYS A 94 -9.49 -3.06 -12.22
N ASN A 95 -10.02 -2.01 -11.59
CA ASN A 95 -10.06 -1.94 -10.12
C ASN A 95 -11.07 -2.97 -9.60
N VAL A 96 -10.57 -4.05 -9.00
CA VAL A 96 -11.39 -5.11 -8.39
C VAL A 96 -11.82 -4.81 -6.96
N ALA A 97 -11.22 -3.78 -6.34
CA ALA A 97 -11.58 -3.31 -5.00
C ALA A 97 -12.77 -2.34 -5.01
N LEU A 98 -13.21 -1.83 -6.17
CA LEU A 98 -14.27 -0.82 -6.26
C LEU A 98 -15.58 -1.31 -5.63
N GLY A 99 -16.06 -0.58 -4.61
CA GLY A 99 -17.30 -0.87 -3.88
C GLY A 99 -17.28 -2.17 -3.09
N LYS A 100 -16.09 -2.71 -2.80
CA LYS A 100 -15.95 -3.96 -2.06
C LYS A 100 -16.11 -3.76 -0.55
N PRO A 101 -16.61 -4.78 0.17
CA PRO A 101 -16.71 -4.74 1.62
C PRO A 101 -15.38 -4.43 2.28
N VAL A 102 -15.42 -3.54 3.27
CA VAL A 102 -14.27 -3.13 4.06
C VAL A 102 -14.55 -3.39 5.53
N SER A 103 -13.61 -4.03 6.23
CA SER A 103 -13.58 -4.08 7.69
C SER A 103 -12.32 -3.43 8.23
N SER A 104 -12.30 -3.10 9.51
CA SER A 104 -11.17 -2.44 10.15
C SER A 104 -11.01 -2.88 11.61
N SER A 105 -9.81 -2.67 12.18
CA SER A 105 -9.59 -2.76 13.63
C SER A 105 -10.37 -1.72 14.42
N ASP A 106 -10.77 -0.61 13.80
CA ASP A 106 -11.60 0.43 14.38
C ASP A 106 -12.91 0.51 13.59
N GLU A 107 -13.97 -0.06 14.17
CA GLU A 107 -15.30 -0.13 13.54
C GLU A 107 -16.01 1.24 13.48
N GLU A 108 -15.56 2.22 14.27
CA GLU A 108 -16.12 3.57 14.33
C GLU A 108 -15.02 4.62 14.03
N PRO A 109 -14.68 4.85 12.75
CA PRO A 109 -13.67 5.84 12.37
C PRO A 109 -13.92 7.21 13.00
N ILE A 110 -12.85 7.92 13.37
CA ILE A 110 -12.92 9.30 13.86
C ILE A 110 -13.51 10.22 12.78
N ILE A 111 -13.14 10.00 11.51
CA ILE A 111 -13.62 10.75 10.35
C ILE A 111 -13.95 9.78 9.22
N GLY A 112 -15.06 10.04 8.54
CA GLY A 112 -15.47 9.28 7.35
C GLY A 112 -16.12 7.93 7.70
N GLU A 113 -16.39 7.14 6.66
CA GLU A 113 -17.01 5.82 6.74
C GLU A 113 -16.12 4.81 6.01
N LEU A 114 -16.09 3.54 6.44
CA LEU A 114 -15.19 2.53 5.89
C LEU A 114 -15.41 2.28 4.39
N GLU A 115 -16.64 2.43 3.88
CA GLU A 115 -16.98 2.28 2.48
C GLU A 115 -16.26 3.29 1.57
N MET A 116 -15.79 4.41 2.12
CA MET A 116 -15.02 5.41 1.38
C MET A 116 -13.64 4.89 0.95
N ILE A 117 -13.12 3.84 1.58
CA ILE A 117 -11.83 3.24 1.20
C ILE A 117 -11.89 2.63 -0.23
N THR A 118 -13.08 2.21 -0.67
CA THR A 118 -13.31 1.52 -1.93
C THR A 118 -14.23 2.26 -2.90
N ASP A 119 -14.62 3.50 -2.63
CA ASP A 119 -15.61 4.27 -3.43
C ASP A 119 -15.03 4.96 -4.68
N SER A 120 -13.69 4.96 -4.81
CA SER A 120 -12.91 5.63 -5.86
C SER A 120 -12.82 7.16 -5.76
N ASP A 121 -13.35 7.81 -4.74
CA ASP A 121 -12.99 9.17 -4.38
C ASP A 121 -11.56 9.19 -3.81
N LYS A 122 -10.75 10.14 -4.30
CA LYS A 122 -9.35 10.32 -3.90
C LYS A 122 -9.04 11.80 -3.71
N GLU A 123 -10.06 12.65 -3.73
CA GLU A 123 -9.89 14.09 -3.65
C GLU A 123 -9.40 14.50 -2.26
N THR A 124 -8.97 15.76 -2.13
CA THR A 124 -8.52 16.33 -0.84
C THR A 124 -9.65 17.06 -0.10
N ALA A 125 -10.90 16.83 -0.49
CA ALA A 125 -12.03 17.53 0.09
C ALA A 125 -12.33 17.01 1.50
N ASP A 126 -13.00 17.83 2.29
CA ASP A 126 -13.53 17.40 3.58
C ASP A 126 -14.61 16.34 3.28
N GLY A 127 -14.44 15.12 3.79
CA GLY A 127 -15.28 13.98 3.44
C GLY A 127 -14.73 13.08 2.31
N SER A 128 -13.46 13.21 1.93
CA SER A 128 -12.79 12.30 0.96
C SER A 128 -11.68 11.44 1.61
N TYR A 129 -11.67 11.30 2.93
CA TYR A 129 -10.72 10.44 3.64
C TYR A 129 -11.33 9.82 4.89
N VAL A 130 -10.74 8.71 5.31
CA VAL A 130 -11.06 8.01 6.55
C VAL A 130 -9.91 8.19 7.54
N GLU A 131 -10.23 8.53 8.78
CA GLU A 131 -9.26 8.60 9.88
C GLU A 131 -9.67 7.61 10.98
N LEU A 132 -8.84 6.60 11.20
CA LEU A 132 -9.01 5.63 12.27
C LEU A 132 -8.37 6.13 13.57
N GLY A 133 -8.68 5.46 14.67
CA GLY A 133 -8.10 5.70 15.98
C GLY A 133 -6.56 5.65 16.01
N PRO A 134 -5.95 6.12 17.11
CA PRO A 134 -4.51 6.08 17.28
C PRO A 134 -3.96 4.63 17.28
N PHE A 135 -2.64 4.51 17.18
CA PHE A 135 -1.88 3.25 17.19
C PHE A 135 -1.96 2.46 15.88
N ALA A 136 -1.47 1.22 15.91
CA ALA A 136 -1.53 0.30 14.80
C ALA A 136 -2.98 0.02 14.40
N GLN A 137 -3.36 0.44 13.19
CA GLN A 137 -4.68 0.18 12.64
C GLN A 137 -4.56 -0.62 11.35
N HIS A 138 -5.61 -1.35 11.01
CA HIS A 138 -5.68 -2.05 9.75
C HIS A 138 -7.06 -1.92 9.11
N VAL A 139 -7.06 -2.02 7.78
CA VAL A 139 -8.26 -2.16 6.97
C VAL A 139 -8.11 -3.41 6.12
N MET A 140 -9.19 -4.16 6.00
CA MET A 140 -9.27 -5.36 5.18
C MET A 140 -10.32 -5.15 4.10
N ILE A 141 -9.95 -5.41 2.85
CA ILE A 141 -10.86 -5.37 1.71
C ILE A 141 -11.12 -6.81 1.25
N ASP A 142 -12.37 -7.27 1.36
CA ASP A 142 -12.81 -8.55 0.79
C ASP A 142 -13.14 -8.35 -0.69
N LEU A 143 -12.36 -8.96 -1.58
CA LEU A 143 -12.59 -8.84 -3.03
C LEU A 143 -13.76 -9.71 -3.51
N GLU A 144 -14.32 -10.57 -2.64
CA GLU A 144 -15.42 -11.51 -2.86
C GLU A 144 -15.15 -12.60 -3.92
N ALA A 145 -13.97 -12.58 -4.54
CA ALA A 145 -13.51 -13.56 -5.51
C ALA A 145 -11.98 -13.55 -5.61
N LEU A 146 -11.41 -14.65 -6.09
CA LEU A 146 -9.97 -14.71 -6.40
C LEU A 146 -9.67 -13.87 -7.64
N HIS A 147 -8.74 -12.92 -7.50
CA HIS A 147 -8.28 -12.05 -8.57
C HIS A 147 -6.78 -12.14 -8.76
N ASN A 148 -6.33 -12.05 -10.02
CA ASN A 148 -4.93 -11.76 -10.31
C ASN A 148 -4.67 -10.27 -10.01
N ILE A 149 -3.96 -10.00 -8.92
CA ILE A 149 -3.55 -8.66 -8.51
C ILE A 149 -2.24 -8.32 -9.20
N TYR A 150 -2.25 -7.23 -9.97
CA TYR A 150 -1.06 -6.70 -10.65
C TYR A 150 -0.44 -5.52 -9.92
N ALA A 151 -1.26 -4.77 -9.18
CA ALA A 151 -0.88 -3.56 -8.48
C ALA A 151 -1.88 -3.29 -7.34
N VAL A 152 -1.41 -2.60 -6.30
CA VAL A 152 -2.24 -1.95 -5.27
C VAL A 152 -1.82 -0.49 -5.26
N VAL A 153 -2.77 0.42 -5.22
CA VAL A 153 -2.48 1.85 -5.03
C VAL A 153 -3.22 2.32 -3.80
N VAL A 154 -2.50 2.94 -2.88
CA VAL A 154 -3.04 3.48 -1.64
C VAL A 154 -2.92 5.01 -1.68
N TRP A 155 -3.99 5.70 -1.34
CA TRP A 155 -3.97 7.14 -1.08
C TRP A 155 -4.24 7.35 0.40
N HIS A 156 -3.23 7.84 1.12
CA HIS A 156 -3.45 8.42 2.43
C HIS A 156 -3.86 9.89 2.30
N TYR A 157 -4.13 10.55 3.43
CA TYR A 157 -4.37 11.99 3.47
C TYR A 157 -3.23 12.78 2.82
N HIS A 158 -3.56 13.49 1.74
CA HIS A 158 -2.55 14.11 0.86
C HIS A 158 -2.72 15.62 0.64
N LYS A 159 -3.67 16.26 1.35
CA LYS A 159 -3.89 17.72 1.32
C LYS A 159 -2.72 18.51 1.92
N GLN A 160 -1.98 17.92 2.85
CA GLN A 160 -0.80 18.50 3.48
C GLN A 160 0.40 17.57 3.27
N PRO A 161 1.64 18.11 3.19
CA PRO A 161 2.83 17.29 3.15
C PRO A 161 2.96 16.40 4.40
N ARG A 162 2.90 15.07 4.22
CA ARG A 162 3.06 14.07 5.28
C ARG A 162 3.92 12.92 4.78
N ALA A 163 4.75 12.37 5.67
CA ALA A 163 5.49 11.13 5.43
C ALA A 163 4.75 9.97 6.10
N TYR A 164 4.63 8.85 5.39
CA TYR A 164 4.03 7.62 5.87
C TYR A 164 5.12 6.56 6.05
N PHE A 165 5.13 5.98 7.24
CA PHE A 165 6.00 4.90 7.70
C PHE A 165 5.13 3.84 8.38
N ASP A 166 5.71 2.65 8.58
CA ASP A 166 5.06 1.50 9.20
C ASP A 166 3.74 1.08 8.52
N VAL A 167 3.74 1.16 7.19
CA VAL A 167 2.72 0.67 6.28
C VAL A 167 3.13 -0.71 5.76
N VAL A 168 2.25 -1.67 5.96
CA VAL A 168 2.38 -3.05 5.50
C VAL A 168 1.16 -3.42 4.68
N VAL A 169 1.37 -3.98 3.48
CA VAL A 169 0.30 -4.49 2.63
C VAL A 169 0.48 -5.98 2.43
N GLN A 170 -0.53 -6.74 2.80
CA GLN A 170 -0.61 -8.18 2.60
C GLN A 170 -1.78 -8.54 1.70
N VAL A 171 -1.64 -9.65 0.98
CA VAL A 171 -2.71 -10.27 0.21
C VAL A 171 -2.85 -11.72 0.59
N ALA A 172 -4.07 -12.23 0.63
CA ALA A 172 -4.39 -13.62 1.01
C ALA A 172 -5.48 -14.20 0.11
N ASP A 173 -5.61 -15.52 0.13
CA ASP A 173 -6.64 -16.25 -0.63
C ASP A 173 -7.95 -16.43 0.16
N ASP A 174 -7.98 -16.00 1.43
CA ASP A 174 -9.14 -16.00 2.32
C ASP A 174 -9.18 -14.73 3.18
N PRO A 175 -10.37 -14.31 3.65
CA PRO A 175 -10.54 -13.11 4.47
C PRO A 175 -9.96 -13.24 5.88
N ASP A 176 -9.68 -14.46 6.36
CA ASP A 176 -9.09 -14.68 7.68
C ASP A 176 -7.55 -14.57 7.66
N PHE A 177 -6.95 -14.31 6.48
CA PHE A 177 -5.50 -14.23 6.28
C PHE A 177 -4.78 -15.49 6.78
N ILE A 178 -5.28 -16.67 6.42
CA ILE A 178 -4.67 -17.97 6.78
C ILE A 178 -3.89 -18.57 5.61
N THR A 179 -4.44 -18.53 4.41
CA THR A 179 -3.95 -19.23 3.22
C THR A 179 -3.24 -18.27 2.28
N ASN A 180 -2.02 -18.63 1.89
CA ASN A 180 -1.21 -17.90 0.90
C ASN A 180 -1.06 -16.40 1.21
N VAL A 181 -0.91 -16.07 2.50
CA VAL A 181 -0.60 -14.70 2.94
C VAL A 181 0.75 -14.28 2.39
N ARG A 182 0.76 -13.17 1.66
CA ARG A 182 1.97 -12.61 1.04
C ARG A 182 2.03 -11.13 1.33
N THR A 183 3.12 -10.69 1.95
CA THR A 183 3.46 -9.27 2.07
C THR A 183 3.98 -8.76 0.73
N ILE A 184 3.31 -7.77 0.16
CA ILE A 184 3.65 -7.17 -1.14
C ILE A 184 4.30 -5.78 -1.00
N PHE A 185 4.16 -5.16 0.17
CA PHE A 185 4.83 -3.93 0.56
C PHE A 185 5.01 -3.93 2.09
N ASN A 186 6.18 -3.54 2.58
CA ASN A 186 6.44 -3.35 3.99
C ASN A 186 7.55 -2.31 4.19
N ASN A 187 7.17 -1.13 4.68
CA ASN A 187 8.10 -0.09 5.09
C ASN A 187 8.18 0.09 6.62
N ASP A 188 7.72 -0.88 7.42
CA ASP A 188 7.92 -0.95 8.88
C ASP A 188 9.36 -1.44 9.17
N ILE A 189 10.29 -0.51 9.37
CA ILE A 189 11.72 -0.84 9.45
C ILE A 189 12.18 -1.34 10.83
N ASP A 190 11.36 -1.17 11.86
CA ASP A 190 11.65 -1.59 13.23
C ASP A 190 10.70 -2.67 13.76
N ASN A 191 9.81 -3.17 12.89
CA ASN A 191 8.83 -4.21 13.17
C ASN A 191 7.81 -3.76 14.24
N SER A 192 7.47 -2.48 14.28
CA SER A 192 6.46 -1.92 15.19
C SER A 192 5.06 -2.50 14.94
N ALA A 193 4.77 -2.93 13.72
CA ALA A 193 3.51 -3.58 13.33
C ALA A 193 3.48 -5.08 13.66
N GLY A 194 4.62 -5.69 14.01
CA GLY A 194 4.71 -7.12 14.32
C GLY A 194 4.60 -8.05 13.10
N LEU A 195 4.67 -7.53 11.87
CA LEU A 195 4.53 -8.27 10.60
C LEU A 195 5.86 -8.54 9.89
N GLY A 196 6.96 -8.44 10.61
CA GLY A 196 8.32 -8.58 10.13
C GLY A 196 8.96 -7.25 9.73
N VAL A 197 10.29 -7.23 9.73
CA VAL A 197 11.08 -6.05 9.35
C VAL A 197 10.97 -5.79 7.84
N GLY A 198 10.43 -4.62 7.51
CA GLY A 198 10.27 -4.05 6.19
C GLY A 198 11.57 -3.63 5.53
N LYS A 199 11.54 -3.57 4.20
CA LYS A 199 12.66 -3.15 3.35
C LYS A 199 12.27 -2.04 2.40
N ASP A 200 10.98 -1.79 2.24
CA ASP A 200 10.49 -0.69 1.43
C ASP A 200 10.75 0.63 2.15
N LYS A 201 10.77 1.69 1.36
CA LYS A 201 11.06 3.02 1.86
C LYS A 201 9.80 3.66 2.43
N HIS A 202 9.98 4.50 3.45
CA HIS A 202 8.96 5.46 3.83
C HIS A 202 8.74 6.42 2.66
N TYR A 203 7.55 6.99 2.53
CA TYR A 203 7.23 7.85 1.39
C TYR A 203 6.46 9.09 1.82
N GLY A 204 6.66 10.18 1.09
CA GLY A 204 5.81 11.36 1.20
C GLY A 204 4.56 11.13 0.35
N GLU A 205 3.38 11.36 0.91
CA GLU A 205 2.14 11.20 0.16
C GLU A 205 1.95 12.31 -0.87
N THR A 206 1.34 11.97 -2.01
CA THR A 206 1.01 12.89 -3.09
C THR A 206 -0.33 12.53 -3.74
N TYR A 207 -0.83 13.40 -4.63
CA TYR A 207 -2.01 13.09 -5.45
C TYR A 207 -1.83 11.83 -6.34
N GLU A 208 -0.60 11.36 -6.57
CA GLU A 208 -0.32 10.15 -7.36
C GLU A 208 -0.52 8.83 -6.58
N GLY A 209 -0.64 8.91 -5.25
CA GLY A 209 -0.73 7.78 -4.33
C GLY A 209 0.56 6.94 -4.25
N LYS A 210 0.57 5.96 -3.35
CA LYS A 210 1.58 4.90 -3.29
C LYS A 210 1.13 3.69 -4.10
N LEU A 211 1.64 3.59 -5.33
CA LEU A 211 1.53 2.41 -6.21
C LEU A 211 2.66 1.41 -5.96
#